data_AF-A0A0N5B0U8-F1
#
_entry.id   AF-A0A0N5B0U8-F1
#
_cell.length_a   1.000
_cell.length_b   1.000
_cell.length_c   1.000
_cell.angle_alpha   90.00
_cell.angle_beta   90.00
_cell.angle_gamma   90.00
#
_symmetry.space_group_name_H-M   'P 1'
#
loop_
_entity.id
_entity.type
_entity.pdbx_description
1 polymer ?
#
loop_
_entity_poly.entity_id
_entity_poly.type
_entity_poly.pdbx_seq_one_letter_code
_entity_poly.pdbx_strand_id
1 'polypeptide(L)'
;MGAFGRWTAYSSFGRTVRLIFFVTSAVSMVFSTICCIYGIWLTQTRSQFSELLSPSLYADVANIMVVISIFAIINGFMSIWAVNKELRCMIYTGAAASVVIFVMLCVGGVMGFVFTQQLSHQIPLHLKMLTSLKELYGTPEMDGMTSAWDELQTDFKCCGVNGTDNIQVWKQSKWYMRQKKPKQIIPVSCCATKDIGSCLKLLAPVFAVIYARLIRK
;
A
#
# COMPACT_ATOMS: atom_id res chain seq x y z
N MET A 1 -55.57 -33.25 -34.87
CA MET A 1 -55.14 -32.48 -36.06
C MET A 1 -55.32 -31.00 -35.74
N GLY A 2 -54.32 -30.18 -36.07
CA GLY A 2 -54.23 -28.74 -35.73
C GLY A 2 -53.22 -28.49 -34.61
N ALA A 3 -51.90 -28.59 -34.81
CA ALA A 3 -51.05 -27.78 -35.69
C ALA A 3 -51.18 -26.27 -35.41
N PHE A 4 -50.73 -25.83 -34.23
CA PHE A 4 -50.30 -24.45 -34.01
C PHE A 4 -48.86 -24.48 -33.48
N GLY A 5 -47.98 -23.83 -34.24
CA GLY A 5 -46.56 -24.15 -34.34
C GLY A 5 -45.74 -23.98 -33.08
N ARG A 6 -44.89 -24.98 -32.85
CA ARG A 6 -43.64 -24.91 -32.09
C ARG A 6 -42.78 -23.75 -32.64
N TRP A 7 -42.85 -22.57 -32.02
CA TRP A 7 -41.80 -21.56 -32.12
C TRP A 7 -40.94 -21.62 -30.85
N THR A 8 -39.92 -22.46 -30.90
CA THR A 8 -38.86 -22.63 -29.89
C THR A 8 -37.80 -21.51 -29.94
N ALA A 9 -38.22 -20.25 -30.10
CA ALA A 9 -37.30 -19.11 -29.99
C ALA A 9 -37.05 -18.71 -28.52
N TYR A 10 -38.06 -18.88 -27.66
CA TYR A 10 -37.99 -18.51 -26.24
C TYR A 10 -37.08 -19.43 -25.39
N SER A 11 -36.91 -20.71 -25.78
CA SER A 11 -36.07 -21.66 -25.04
C SER A 11 -34.57 -21.50 -25.31
N SER A 12 -34.19 -21.16 -26.55
CA SER A 12 -32.80 -20.85 -26.89
C SER A 12 -32.39 -19.51 -26.28
N PHE A 13 -33.23 -18.47 -26.42
CA PHE A 13 -32.99 -17.14 -25.85
C PHE A 13 -32.76 -17.19 -24.34
N GLY A 14 -33.59 -17.95 -23.59
CA GLY A 14 -33.39 -18.13 -22.15
C GLY A 14 -32.09 -18.85 -21.77
N ARG A 15 -31.67 -19.86 -22.56
CA ARG A 15 -30.39 -20.57 -22.37
C ARG A 15 -29.19 -19.68 -22.70
N THR A 16 -29.25 -18.94 -23.79
CA THR A 16 -28.20 -17.98 -24.19
C THR A 16 -28.03 -16.90 -23.14
N VAL A 17 -29.13 -16.34 -22.61
CA VAL A 17 -29.07 -15.30 -21.56
C VAL A 17 -28.41 -15.84 -20.29
N ARG A 18 -28.80 -17.04 -19.81
CA ARG A 18 -28.16 -17.66 -18.63
C ARG A 18 -26.67 -17.91 -18.83
N LEU A 19 -26.29 -18.39 -20.03
CA LEU A 19 -24.89 -18.60 -20.39
C LEU A 19 -24.11 -17.28 -20.39
N ILE A 20 -24.67 -16.22 -20.98
CA ILE A 20 -24.06 -14.88 -20.99
C ILE A 20 -23.81 -14.40 -19.56
N PHE A 21 -24.82 -14.46 -18.67
CA PHE A 21 -24.66 -14.06 -17.27
C PHE A 21 -23.60 -14.87 -16.53
N PHE A 22 -23.54 -16.18 -16.78
CA PHE A 22 -22.53 -17.05 -16.20
C PHE A 22 -21.12 -16.66 -16.67
N VAL A 23 -20.95 -16.45 -17.98
CA VAL A 23 -19.68 -16.05 -18.59
C VAL A 23 -19.24 -14.66 -18.10
N THR A 24 -20.13 -13.67 -18.09
CA THR A 24 -19.79 -12.31 -17.61
C THR A 24 -19.42 -12.32 -16.13
N SER A 25 -20.11 -13.11 -15.31
CA SER A 25 -19.79 -13.25 -13.89
C SER A 25 -18.44 -13.93 -13.67
N ALA A 26 -18.14 -14.99 -14.44
CA ALA A 26 -16.86 -15.69 -14.38
C ALA A 26 -15.70 -14.77 -14.80
N VAL A 27 -15.85 -14.01 -15.89
CA VAL A 27 -14.85 -13.03 -16.34
C VAL A 27 -14.64 -11.95 -15.27
N SER A 28 -15.70 -11.43 -14.67
CA SER A 28 -15.61 -10.44 -13.59
C SER A 28 -14.89 -11.00 -12.36
N MET A 29 -15.08 -12.28 -12.02
CA MET A 29 -14.35 -12.93 -10.92
C MET A 29 -12.86 -13.04 -11.23
N VAL A 30 -12.48 -13.48 -12.43
CA VAL A 30 -11.07 -13.56 -12.85
C VAL A 30 -10.42 -12.19 -12.85
N PHE A 31 -11.10 -11.16 -13.35
CA PHE A 31 -10.60 -9.79 -13.27
C PHE A 31 -10.39 -9.33 -11.83
N SER A 32 -11.35 -9.62 -10.95
CA SER A 32 -11.28 -9.23 -9.53
C SER A 32 -10.15 -9.95 -8.78
N THR A 33 -9.87 -11.22 -9.09
CA THR A 33 -8.72 -11.94 -8.49
C THR A 33 -7.39 -11.34 -8.94
N ILE A 34 -7.26 -10.97 -10.22
CA ILE A 34 -6.07 -10.28 -10.73
C ILE A 34 -5.89 -8.92 -10.03
N CYS A 35 -6.96 -8.14 -9.89
CA CYS A 35 -6.93 -6.86 -9.16
C CYS A 35 -6.57 -7.04 -7.68
N CYS A 36 -7.06 -8.10 -7.03
CA CYS A 36 -6.73 -8.42 -5.65
C CYS A 36 -5.25 -8.76 -5.49
N ILE A 37 -4.72 -9.62 -6.37
CA ILE A 37 -3.28 -9.97 -6.37
C ILE A 37 -2.43 -8.73 -6.61
N TYR A 38 -2.81 -7.89 -7.58
CA TYR A 38 -2.11 -6.63 -7.85
C TYR A 38 -2.17 -5.67 -6.66
N GLY A 39 -3.34 -5.53 -6.01
CA GLY A 39 -3.50 -4.74 -4.80
C GLY A 39 -2.63 -5.23 -3.64
N ILE A 40 -2.56 -6.56 -3.43
CA ILE A 40 -1.69 -7.15 -2.42
C ILE A 40 -0.21 -6.90 -2.76
N TRP A 41 0.19 -7.11 -4.01
CA TRP A 41 1.55 -6.85 -4.46
C TRP A 41 1.95 -5.38 -4.26
N LEU A 42 1.00 -4.45 -4.51
CA LEU A 42 1.17 -3.05 -4.18
C LEU A 42 1.34 -2.86 -2.66
N THR A 43 0.49 -3.43 -1.81
CA THR A 43 0.65 -3.27 -0.35
C THR A 43 1.97 -3.85 0.18
N GLN A 44 2.43 -5.00 -0.31
CA GLN A 44 3.69 -5.64 0.10
C GLN A 44 4.92 -4.87 -0.38
N THR A 45 4.93 -4.44 -1.65
CA THR A 45 5.99 -3.56 -2.14
C THR A 45 6.00 -2.23 -1.39
N ARG A 46 4.90 -1.86 -0.73
CA ARG A 46 4.77 -0.64 0.05
C ARG A 46 4.98 -0.80 1.54
N SER A 47 4.93 -1.98 2.16
CA SER A 47 5.25 -2.08 3.60
C SER A 47 6.65 -1.53 3.92
N GLN A 48 7.57 -1.62 2.95
CA GLN A 48 8.92 -1.06 3.04
C GLN A 48 9.03 0.46 2.76
N PHE A 49 7.99 1.11 2.21
CA PHE A 49 8.00 2.53 1.79
C PHE A 49 6.75 3.33 2.19
N SER A 50 5.77 2.69 2.84
CA SER A 50 4.40 3.19 3.11
C SER A 50 4.40 4.41 4.01
N GLU A 51 5.42 4.49 4.84
CA GLU A 51 5.59 5.60 5.73
C GLU A 51 6.34 6.76 5.03
N LEU A 52 7.17 6.47 4.02
CA LEU A 52 8.06 7.43 3.35
C LEU A 52 7.37 8.31 2.29
N LEU A 53 6.20 7.90 1.80
CA LEU A 53 5.48 8.57 0.73
C LEU A 53 4.09 8.99 1.22
N SER A 54 3.96 10.21 1.77
CA SER A 54 2.68 10.91 2.01
C SER A 54 1.53 9.98 2.49
N PRO A 55 1.43 9.73 3.81
CA PRO A 55 0.96 8.46 4.35
C PRO A 55 -0.51 8.08 4.11
N SER A 56 -1.42 9.04 3.90
CA SER A 56 -2.85 8.72 3.97
C SER A 56 -3.44 8.36 2.60
N LEU A 57 -3.45 9.30 1.67
CA LEU A 57 -4.28 9.18 0.45
C LEU A 57 -3.93 7.98 -0.44
N TYR A 58 -2.66 7.60 -0.56
CA TYR A 58 -2.27 6.50 -1.45
C TYR A 58 -2.41 5.12 -0.79
N ALA A 59 -1.98 4.98 0.47
CA ALA A 59 -2.09 3.73 1.21
C ALA A 59 -3.55 3.35 1.41
N ASP A 60 -4.40 4.35 1.68
CA ASP A 60 -5.84 4.17 1.77
C ASP A 60 -6.43 3.66 0.44
N VAL A 61 -6.02 4.21 -0.70
CA VAL A 61 -6.50 3.77 -2.02
C VAL A 61 -6.12 2.31 -2.31
N ALA A 62 -4.89 1.88 -2.00
CA ALA A 62 -4.47 0.49 -2.22
C ALA A 62 -5.26 -0.50 -1.31
N ASN A 63 -5.45 -0.16 -0.04
CA ASN A 63 -6.24 -0.98 0.89
C ASN A 63 -7.71 -1.06 0.47
N ILE A 64 -8.31 0.07 0.10
CA ILE A 64 -9.70 0.12 -0.39
C ILE A 64 -9.84 -0.72 -1.67
N MET A 65 -8.86 -0.69 -2.58
CA MET A 65 -8.87 -1.50 -3.80
C MET A 65 -8.87 -3.01 -3.49
N VAL A 66 -8.10 -3.47 -2.50
CA VAL A 66 -8.10 -4.87 -2.06
C VAL A 66 -9.46 -5.25 -1.49
N VAL A 67 -10.03 -4.41 -0.61
CA VAL A 67 -11.34 -4.64 0.01
C VAL A 67 -12.45 -4.74 -1.04
N ILE A 68 -12.50 -3.81 -1.99
CA ILE A 68 -13.48 -3.82 -3.09
C ILE A 68 -13.32 -5.09 -3.95
N SER A 69 -12.08 -5.52 -4.21
CA SER A 69 -11.82 -6.74 -4.98
C SER A 69 -12.35 -8.00 -4.29
N ILE A 70 -12.27 -8.08 -2.96
CA ILE A 70 -12.84 -9.18 -2.18
C ILE A 70 -14.37 -9.18 -2.28
N PHE A 71 -15.00 -8.01 -2.10
CA PHE A 71 -16.45 -7.88 -2.28
C PHE A 71 -16.91 -8.23 -3.70
N ALA A 72 -16.11 -7.89 -4.72
CA ALA A 72 -16.36 -8.25 -6.11
C ALA A 72 -16.39 -9.77 -6.31
N ILE A 73 -15.45 -10.50 -5.70
CA ILE A 73 -15.38 -11.96 -5.74
C ILE A 73 -16.63 -12.58 -5.09
N ILE A 74 -17.03 -12.08 -3.91
CA ILE A 74 -18.23 -12.54 -3.21
C ILE A 74 -19.48 -12.27 -4.06
N ASN A 75 -19.59 -11.09 -4.66
CA ASN A 75 -20.69 -10.75 -5.57
C ASN A 75 -20.73 -11.67 -6.80
N GLY A 76 -19.57 -12.07 -7.33
CA GLY A 76 -19.46 -13.05 -8.42
C GLY A 76 -20.04 -14.42 -8.03
N PHE A 77 -19.67 -14.94 -6.86
CA PHE A 77 -20.24 -16.18 -6.33
C PHE A 77 -21.75 -16.09 -6.11
N MET A 78 -22.23 -15.00 -5.52
CA MET A 78 -23.65 -14.76 -5.33
C MET A 78 -24.40 -14.68 -6.66
N SER A 79 -23.80 -14.07 -7.69
CA SER A 79 -24.40 -13.96 -9.03
C SER A 79 -24.55 -15.32 -9.71
N ILE A 80 -23.54 -16.19 -9.61
CA ILE A 80 -23.62 -17.57 -10.13
C ILE A 80 -24.68 -18.38 -9.35
N TRP A 81 -24.71 -18.23 -8.03
CA TRP A 81 -25.70 -18.90 -7.19
C TRP A 81 -27.14 -18.43 -7.48
N ALA A 82 -27.33 -17.13 -7.73
CA ALA A 82 -28.62 -16.54 -8.09
C ALA A 82 -29.18 -17.14 -9.39
N VAL A 83 -28.32 -17.38 -10.38
CA VAL A 83 -28.70 -18.03 -11.64
C VAL A 83 -29.13 -19.48 -11.39
N ASN A 84 -28.41 -20.22 -10.54
CA ASN A 84 -28.74 -21.61 -10.21
C ASN A 84 -30.06 -21.75 -9.44
N LYS A 85 -30.38 -20.76 -8.58
CA LYS A 85 -31.65 -20.71 -7.82
C LYS A 85 -32.80 -20.04 -8.58
N GLU A 86 -32.57 -19.61 -9.82
CA GLU A 86 -33.53 -18.90 -10.67
C GLU A 86 -34.21 -17.68 -10.00
N LEU A 87 -33.50 -17.04 -9.06
CA LEU A 87 -34.03 -15.91 -8.28
C LEU A 87 -33.96 -14.62 -9.10
N ARG A 88 -35.04 -14.32 -9.84
CA ARG A 88 -35.10 -13.19 -10.79
C ARG A 88 -34.67 -11.85 -10.19
N CYS A 89 -35.20 -11.49 -9.01
CA CYS A 89 -34.86 -10.24 -8.34
C CYS A 89 -33.35 -10.16 -8.02
N MET A 90 -32.79 -11.24 -7.50
CA MET A 90 -31.37 -11.33 -7.11
C MET A 90 -30.42 -11.31 -8.32
N ILE A 91 -30.85 -11.83 -9.47
CA ILE A 91 -30.09 -11.76 -10.72
C ILE A 91 -29.97 -10.30 -11.19
N TYR A 92 -31.06 -9.53 -11.18
CA TYR A 92 -31.02 -8.12 -11.60
C TYR A 92 -30.17 -7.27 -10.66
N THR A 93 -30.31 -7.44 -9.34
CA THR A 93 -29.52 -6.69 -8.37
C THR A 93 -28.04 -7.06 -8.41
N GLY A 94 -27.71 -8.35 -8.57
CA GLY A 94 -26.32 -8.81 -8.69
C GLY A 94 -25.63 -8.29 -9.96
N ALA A 95 -26.37 -8.25 -11.08
CA ALA A 95 -25.90 -7.67 -12.34
C ALA A 95 -25.68 -6.15 -12.26
N ALA A 96 -26.57 -5.41 -11.59
CA ALA A 96 -26.38 -3.99 -11.37
C ALA A 96 -25.15 -3.72 -10.47
N ALA A 97 -25.02 -4.47 -9.38
CA ALA A 97 -23.88 -4.36 -8.47
C ALA A 97 -22.54 -4.70 -9.14
N SER A 98 -22.50 -5.73 -10.01
CA SER A 98 -21.27 -6.11 -10.72
C SER A 98 -20.78 -5.01 -11.66
N VAL A 99 -21.68 -4.32 -12.36
CA VAL A 99 -21.34 -3.18 -13.23
C VAL A 99 -20.72 -2.04 -12.41
N VAL A 100 -21.31 -1.69 -11.26
CA VAL A 100 -20.78 -0.63 -10.40
C VAL A 100 -19.40 -0.99 -9.86
N ILE A 101 -19.22 -2.21 -9.38
CA ILE A 101 -17.93 -2.69 -8.86
C ILE A 101 -16.86 -2.71 -9.96
N PHE A 102 -17.21 -3.13 -11.17
CA PHE A 102 -16.29 -3.15 -12.31
C PHE A 102 -15.78 -1.74 -12.62
N VAL A 103 -16.66 -0.75 -12.67
CA VAL A 103 -16.26 0.66 -12.89
C VAL A 103 -15.33 1.15 -11.79
N MET A 104 -15.65 0.85 -10.52
CA MET A 104 -14.79 1.22 -9.38
C MET A 104 -13.40 0.58 -9.46
N LEU A 105 -13.31 -0.70 -9.82
CA LEU A 105 -12.03 -1.41 -9.98
C LEU A 105 -11.22 -0.85 -11.16
N CYS A 106 -11.85 -0.49 -12.28
CA CYS A 106 -11.17 0.16 -13.39
C CYS A 106 -10.60 1.52 -12.99
N VAL A 107 -11.36 2.35 -12.29
CA VAL A 107 -10.88 3.66 -11.80
C VAL A 107 -9.72 3.47 -10.83
N GLY A 108 -9.86 2.56 -9.85
CA GLY A 108 -8.79 2.24 -8.90
C GLY A 108 -7.51 1.74 -9.59
N GLY A 109 -7.65 0.86 -10.59
CA GLY A 109 -6.53 0.36 -11.39
C GLY A 109 -5.81 1.44 -12.19
N VAL A 110 -6.55 2.31 -12.88
CA VAL A 110 -5.98 3.44 -13.64
C VAL A 110 -5.27 4.42 -12.70
N MET A 111 -5.87 4.76 -11.56
CA MET A 111 -5.24 5.61 -10.56
C MET A 111 -3.94 4.97 -10.03
N GLY A 112 -3.97 3.68 -9.70
CA GLY A 112 -2.78 2.93 -9.31
C GLY A 112 -1.66 2.99 -10.36
N PHE A 113 -2.00 2.86 -11.64
CA PHE A 113 -1.05 2.98 -12.74
C PHE A 113 -0.48 4.41 -12.86
N VAL A 114 -1.33 5.44 -12.89
CA VAL A 114 -0.87 6.84 -13.00
C VAL A 114 0.05 7.21 -11.85
N PHE A 115 -0.29 6.80 -10.63
CA PHE A 115 0.56 7.05 -9.48
C PHE A 115 1.88 6.30 -9.58
N THR A 116 1.90 5.03 -9.96
CA THR A 116 3.16 4.29 -10.14
C THR A 116 4.04 4.93 -11.22
N GLN A 117 3.46 5.43 -12.31
CA GLN A 117 4.18 6.17 -13.34
C GLN A 117 4.74 7.50 -12.84
N GLN A 118 3.93 8.31 -12.13
CA GLN A 118 4.39 9.57 -11.54
C GLN A 118 5.52 9.35 -10.51
N LEU A 119 5.42 8.28 -9.71
CA LEU A 119 6.46 7.91 -8.75
C LEU A 119 7.77 7.51 -9.42
N SER A 120 7.72 6.79 -10.54
CA SER A 120 8.93 6.36 -11.24
C SER A 120 9.55 7.44 -12.14
N HIS A 121 8.73 8.29 -12.78
CA HIS A 121 9.22 9.24 -13.79
C HIS A 121 9.33 10.69 -13.34
N GLN A 122 8.48 11.17 -12.42
CA GLN A 122 8.35 12.60 -12.15
C GLN A 122 9.05 13.05 -10.86
N ILE A 123 9.26 12.15 -9.91
CA ILE A 123 9.87 12.50 -8.61
C ILE A 123 11.05 11.56 -8.40
N PRO A 124 12.30 12.06 -8.35
CA PRO A 124 13.42 11.20 -8.01
C PRO A 124 13.15 10.64 -6.61
N LEU A 125 13.09 9.31 -6.49
CA LEU A 125 12.84 8.56 -5.26
C LEU A 125 13.60 9.15 -4.05
N HIS A 126 14.80 9.66 -4.33
CA HIS A 126 15.66 10.39 -3.41
C HIS A 126 14.97 11.57 -2.69
N LEU A 127 14.23 12.44 -3.38
CA LEU A 127 13.58 13.60 -2.76
C LEU A 127 12.46 13.19 -1.80
N LYS A 128 11.70 12.15 -2.13
CA LYS A 128 10.64 11.65 -1.22
C LYS A 128 11.23 11.04 0.03
N MET A 129 12.22 10.17 -0.11
CA MET A 129 12.93 9.58 1.02
C MET A 129 13.62 10.65 1.88
N LEU A 130 14.16 11.71 1.27
CA LEU A 130 14.84 12.78 2.02
C LEU A 130 13.84 13.66 2.78
N THR A 131 12.65 13.86 2.22
CA THR A 131 11.57 14.60 2.88
C THR A 131 11.00 13.80 4.05
N SER A 132 10.76 12.50 3.87
CA SER A 132 10.25 11.65 4.95
C SER A 132 11.24 11.47 6.09
N LEU A 133 12.53 11.35 5.79
CA LEU A 133 13.59 11.35 6.81
C LEU A 133 13.61 12.67 7.61
N LYS A 134 13.49 13.82 6.93
CA LYS A 134 13.53 15.13 7.61
C LYS A 134 12.29 15.38 8.46
N GLU A 135 11.11 15.01 7.97
CA GLU A 135 9.84 15.45 8.55
C GLU A 135 9.20 14.43 9.49
N LEU A 136 9.34 13.12 9.20
CA LEU A 136 8.59 12.07 9.88
C LEU A 136 9.44 11.21 10.82
N TYR A 137 10.76 11.13 10.63
CA TYR A 137 11.63 10.35 11.50
C TYR A 137 11.56 10.82 12.96
N GLY A 138 11.36 9.90 13.91
CA GLY A 138 11.29 10.16 15.35
C GLY A 138 10.14 11.07 15.79
N THR A 139 9.02 11.04 15.06
CA THR A 139 7.77 11.67 15.48
C THR A 139 6.92 10.67 16.29
N PRO A 140 6.35 11.07 17.44
CA PRO A 140 5.64 10.15 18.35
C PRO A 140 4.32 9.60 17.78
N GLU A 141 3.86 10.17 16.66
CA GLU A 141 2.65 9.74 15.95
C GLU A 141 2.97 8.69 14.88
N MET A 142 4.25 8.53 14.52
CA MET A 142 4.74 7.64 13.47
C MET A 142 5.97 6.86 13.95
N ASP A 143 5.84 6.09 15.03
CA ASP A 143 6.94 5.26 15.53
C ASP A 143 7.35 4.17 14.53
N GLY A 144 6.39 3.69 13.71
CA GLY A 144 6.65 2.76 12.61
C GLY A 144 7.69 3.30 11.61
N MET A 145 7.64 4.61 11.28
CA MET A 145 8.55 5.26 10.33
C MET A 145 9.99 5.12 10.81
N THR A 146 10.17 5.32 12.11
CA THR A 146 11.47 5.31 12.76
C THR A 146 12.03 3.89 12.73
N SER A 147 11.19 2.90 13.05
CA SER A 147 11.58 1.48 13.00
C SER A 147 11.97 1.04 11.58
N ALA A 148 11.18 1.40 10.57
CA ALA A 148 11.45 1.03 9.19
C ALA A 148 12.76 1.66 8.67
N TRP A 149 13.02 2.92 9.02
CA TRP A 149 14.29 3.58 8.73
C TRP A 149 15.47 2.95 9.45
N ASP A 150 15.29 2.57 10.71
CA ASP A 150 16.34 1.97 11.52
C ASP A 150 16.73 0.58 10.97
N GLU A 151 15.75 -0.23 10.57
CA GLU A 151 15.94 -1.55 9.94
C GLU A 151 16.64 -1.44 8.59
N LEU A 152 16.18 -0.52 7.72
CA LEU A 152 16.83 -0.23 6.44
C LEU A 152 18.30 0.18 6.62
N GLN A 153 18.59 1.05 7.59
CA GLN A 153 19.94 1.52 7.87
C GLN A 153 20.84 0.39 8.38
N THR A 154 20.32 -0.51 9.21
CA THR A 154 21.08 -1.65 9.73
C THR A 154 21.31 -2.73 8.67
N ASP A 155 20.32 -3.04 7.84
CA ASP A 155 20.39 -4.11 6.83
C ASP A 155 21.29 -3.72 5.66
N PHE A 156 21.10 -2.51 5.13
CA PHE A 156 21.88 -2.02 3.99
C PHE A 156 23.20 -1.39 4.40
N LYS A 157 23.47 -1.25 5.71
CA LYS A 157 24.63 -0.54 6.25
C LYS A 157 24.77 0.80 5.53
N CYS A 158 23.72 1.61 5.61
CA CYS A 158 23.67 2.95 5.06
C CYS A 158 23.22 3.94 6.14
N CYS A 159 23.34 5.24 5.87
CA CYS A 159 22.89 6.26 6.80
C CYS A 159 22.19 7.37 6.04
N GLY A 160 20.90 7.19 5.79
CA GLY A 160 20.08 8.09 4.98
C GLY A 160 19.72 7.51 3.61
N VAL A 161 19.40 8.39 2.69
CA VAL A 161 18.94 8.17 1.32
C VAL A 161 20.10 7.97 0.34
N ASN A 162 21.17 8.75 0.47
CA ASN A 162 22.38 8.62 -0.32
C ASN A 162 23.51 8.09 0.56
N GLY A 163 24.40 7.26 0.00
CA GLY A 163 25.56 6.70 0.74
C GLY A 163 26.53 7.77 1.29
N THR A 164 26.34 9.03 0.87
CA THR A 164 27.07 10.24 1.28
C THR A 164 26.16 11.26 1.96
N ASP A 165 25.10 10.82 2.62
CA ASP A 165 24.21 11.74 3.32
C ASP A 165 24.90 12.39 4.52
N ASN A 166 25.20 13.67 4.32
CA ASN A 166 25.95 14.48 5.24
C ASN A 166 25.16 14.68 6.54
N ILE A 167 25.89 14.79 7.66
CA ILE A 167 25.41 15.26 8.98
C ILE A 167 24.45 16.47 8.90
N GLN A 168 24.56 17.29 7.85
CA GLN A 168 23.65 18.41 7.59
C GLN A 168 22.20 18.00 7.35
N VAL A 169 21.94 16.87 6.67
CA VAL A 169 20.58 16.38 6.40
C VAL A 169 19.90 16.01 7.72
N TRP A 170 20.61 15.30 8.60
CA TRP A 170 20.14 14.96 9.94
C TRP A 170 19.94 16.19 10.83
N LYS A 171 20.81 17.20 10.76
CA LYS A 171 20.62 18.47 11.48
C LYS A 171 19.38 19.25 11.05
N GLN A 172 18.96 19.10 9.80
CA GLN A 172 17.74 19.72 9.27
C GLN A 172 16.47 18.92 9.60
N SER A 173 16.59 17.72 10.17
CA SER A 173 15.42 16.92 10.54
C SER A 173 14.69 17.49 11.76
N LYS A 174 13.37 17.33 11.79
CA LYS A 174 12.52 17.64 12.95
C LYS A 174 12.95 16.86 14.20
N TRP A 175 13.43 15.63 14.02
CA TRP A 175 14.00 14.82 15.11
C TRP A 175 15.12 15.54 15.84
N TYR A 176 16.14 16.04 15.12
CA TYR A 176 17.27 16.77 15.71
C TYR A 176 16.83 18.06 16.42
N MET A 177 15.87 18.77 15.83
CA MET A 177 15.34 20.01 16.40
C MET A 177 14.57 19.77 17.71
N ARG A 178 13.80 18.68 17.79
CA ARG A 178 12.95 18.32 18.95
C ARG A 178 13.74 17.80 20.16
N GLN A 179 14.98 17.35 19.97
CA GLN A 179 15.77 16.80 21.07
C GLN A 179 16.13 17.85 22.13
N LYS A 180 16.00 17.43 23.41
CA LYS A 180 16.52 18.15 24.57
C LYS A 180 18.05 17.97 24.63
N LYS A 181 18.78 19.00 25.06
CA LYS A 181 20.25 18.92 25.21
C LYS A 181 20.62 17.82 26.23
N PRO A 182 21.69 17.02 26.00
CA PRO A 182 22.61 17.03 24.85
C PRO A 182 21.98 16.40 23.58
N LYS A 183 22.20 17.04 22.42
CA LYS A 183 21.61 16.61 21.14
C LYS A 183 22.47 15.56 20.47
N GLN A 184 21.86 14.43 20.08
CA GLN A 184 22.43 13.43 19.18
C GLN A 184 22.32 13.94 17.75
N ILE A 185 23.42 13.86 17.00
CA ILE A 185 23.50 14.40 15.63
C ILE A 185 22.96 13.41 14.60
N ILE A 186 23.10 12.11 14.86
CA ILE A 186 22.66 10.99 14.04
C ILE A 186 22.02 9.93 14.95
N PRO A 187 21.09 9.11 14.44
CA PRO A 187 20.53 8.00 15.19
C PRO A 187 21.52 6.85 15.36
N VAL A 188 21.22 5.96 16.30
CA VAL A 188 22.07 4.80 16.63
C VAL A 188 22.08 3.74 15.54
N SER A 189 20.99 3.60 14.78
CA SER A 189 20.84 2.70 13.62
C SER A 189 21.88 2.98 12.53
N CYS A 190 22.12 4.26 12.25
CA CYS A 190 23.15 4.74 11.33
C CYS A 190 24.60 4.37 11.77
N CYS A 191 24.83 4.05 13.06
CA CYS A 191 26.15 3.71 13.58
C CYS A 191 26.61 2.27 13.24
N ALA A 192 25.71 1.42 12.73
CA ALA A 192 26.04 0.08 12.25
C ALA A 192 26.86 0.09 10.92
N THR A 193 26.95 1.26 10.29
CA THR A 193 27.28 1.41 8.88
C THR A 193 28.76 1.63 8.55
N LYS A 194 29.57 2.37 9.34
CA LYS A 194 31.04 2.47 9.15
C LYS A 194 31.76 3.23 10.29
N ASP A 195 33.02 2.84 10.55
CA ASP A 195 33.98 3.34 11.56
C ASP A 195 33.38 3.81 12.89
N ILE A 196 33.13 2.83 13.77
CA ILE A 196 32.75 2.95 15.18
C ILE A 196 33.52 4.07 15.91
N GLY A 197 34.79 4.32 15.57
CA GLY A 197 35.62 5.35 16.21
C GLY A 197 35.17 6.80 15.96
N SER A 198 34.55 7.10 14.82
CA SER A 198 34.02 8.45 14.49
C SER A 198 32.60 8.64 15.06
N CYS A 199 31.80 7.56 15.05
CA CYS A 199 30.46 7.53 15.63
C CYS A 199 30.50 7.66 17.16
N LEU A 200 31.46 7.02 17.85
CA LEU A 200 31.66 7.17 19.29
C LEU A 200 31.97 8.63 19.68
N LYS A 201 32.71 9.37 18.84
CA LYS A 201 33.03 10.79 19.10
C LYS A 201 31.81 11.71 18.99
N LEU A 202 30.88 11.40 18.08
CA LEU A 202 29.62 12.15 17.88
C LEU A 202 28.59 11.87 18.98
N LEU A 203 28.62 10.65 19.56
CA LEU A 203 27.76 10.23 20.67
C LEU A 203 28.41 10.46 22.06
N ALA A 204 29.71 10.73 22.12
CA ALA A 204 30.49 10.97 23.33
C ALA A 204 29.85 11.94 24.34
N PRO A 205 29.30 13.12 23.96
CA PRO A 205 28.68 14.03 24.94
C PRO A 205 27.39 13.47 25.54
N VAL A 206 26.71 12.53 24.87
CA VAL A 206 25.47 11.92 25.36
C VAL A 206 25.79 10.72 26.26
N PHE A 207 26.70 9.84 25.83
CA PHE A 207 27.19 8.74 26.67
C PHE A 207 27.89 9.23 27.93
N ALA A 208 28.69 10.31 27.85
CA ALA A 208 29.31 10.91 29.03
C ALA A 208 28.29 11.46 30.03
N VAL A 209 27.17 12.05 29.57
CA VAL A 209 26.09 12.52 30.45
C VAL A 209 25.29 11.37 31.05
N ILE A 210 25.05 10.30 30.29
CA ILE A 210 24.38 9.08 30.77
C ILE A 210 25.25 8.35 31.81
N TYR A 211 26.54 8.15 31.52
CA TYR A 211 27.50 7.57 32.48
C TYR A 211 27.66 8.45 33.72
N ALA A 212 27.76 9.78 33.57
CA ALA A 212 27.83 10.69 34.71
C ALA A 212 26.55 10.72 35.55
N ARG A 213 25.38 10.40 34.98
CA ARG A 213 24.13 10.22 35.73
C ARG A 213 24.02 8.84 36.39
N LEU A 214 24.60 7.81 35.79
CA LEU A 214 24.66 6.45 36.34
C LEU A 214 25.66 6.33 37.50
N ILE A 215 26.78 7.06 37.47
CA ILE A 215 27.79 7.09 38.55
C ILE A 215 27.34 7.96 39.74
N ARG A 216 26.35 8.85 39.55
CA ARG A 216 25.83 9.76 40.58
C ARG A 216 24.57 9.25 41.29
N LYS A 217 24.19 7.99 41.04
CA LYS A 217 23.19 7.22 41.80
C LYS A 217 23.92 6.09 42.53
#